data_AF-A0A4Y1ZAN0-F1
#
_entry.id   AF-A0A4Y1ZAN0-F1
#
_cell.length_a   1.000
_cell.length_b   1.000
_cell.length_c   1.000
_cell.angle_alpha   90.00
_cell.angle_beta   90.00
_cell.angle_gamma   90.00
#
_symmetry.space_group_name_H-M   'P 1'
#
loop_
_entity.id
_entity.type
_entity.pdbx_description
1 polymer ?
#
loop_
_entity_poly.entity_id
_entity_poly.type
_entity_poly.pdbx_seq_one_letter_code
_entity_poly.pdbx_strand_id
1 'polypeptide(L)'
;MNKEIGFGRKVLCILEDYGLSFEHIPSGIDDMTVILRQSQIDETLEKEITARLIEELHADEVHVEHDLALIMMVGEGMRQKVGTNARASMALANAHINIEMINQGSSETSMMFGVKEAVEDRAVQALYEEFFSTAKV
;
A
#
# COMPACT_ATOMS: atom_id res chain seq x y z
N MET A 1 -3.51 18.06 -7.69
CA MET A 1 -2.39 17.28 -8.30
C MET A 1 -2.43 17.16 -9.84
N ASN A 2 -3.42 16.50 -10.47
CA ASN A 2 -3.39 16.10 -11.90
C ASN A 2 -3.22 17.22 -12.96
N LYS A 3 -3.50 18.48 -12.62
CA LYS A 3 -3.31 19.63 -13.51
C LYS A 3 -1.89 20.19 -13.46
N GLU A 4 -1.10 19.82 -12.45
CA GLU A 4 0.26 20.29 -12.26
C GLU A 4 1.26 19.27 -12.80
N ILE A 5 2.06 19.69 -13.79
CA ILE A 5 3.09 18.84 -14.36
C ILE A 5 4.20 18.61 -13.34
N GLY A 6 4.43 17.34 -13.00
CA GLY A 6 5.57 16.92 -12.20
C GLY A 6 5.35 16.93 -10.70
N PHE A 7 4.10 17.05 -10.20
CA PHE A 7 3.81 16.99 -8.76
C PHE A 7 4.43 15.75 -8.09
N GLY A 8 4.16 14.55 -8.62
CA GLY A 8 4.73 13.31 -8.09
C GLY A 8 6.27 13.29 -8.10
N ARG A 9 6.90 13.84 -9.15
CA ARG A 9 8.37 13.99 -9.18
C ARG A 9 8.86 14.87 -8.04
N LYS A 10 8.18 15.99 -7.78
CA LYS A 10 8.58 16.92 -6.69
C LYS A 10 8.42 16.27 -5.31
N VAL A 11 7.34 15.50 -5.09
CA VAL A 11 7.18 14.70 -3.86
C VAL A 11 8.37 13.77 -3.67
N LEU A 12 8.79 13.06 -4.72
CA LEU A 12 9.93 12.15 -4.65
C LEU A 12 11.27 12.86 -4.46
N CYS A 13 11.45 14.07 -5.03
CA CYS A 13 12.63 14.88 -4.74
C CYS A 13 12.70 15.28 -3.26
N ILE A 14 11.56 15.65 -2.64
CA ILE A 14 11.54 15.96 -1.19
C ILE A 14 11.98 14.73 -0.38
N LEU A 15 11.47 13.54 -0.70
CA LEU A 15 11.88 12.31 0.00
C LEU A 15 13.36 11.96 -0.24
N GLU A 16 13.85 12.20 -1.46
CA GLU A 16 15.26 12.01 -1.83
C GLU A 16 16.20 12.92 -1.04
N ASP A 17 15.82 14.17 -0.77
CA ASP A 17 16.62 15.10 0.04
C ASP A 17 16.91 14.56 1.45
N TYR A 18 16.02 13.70 1.97
CA TYR A 18 16.14 13.03 3.26
C TYR A 18 16.68 11.61 3.17
N GLY A 19 17.04 11.13 1.97
CA GLY A 19 17.56 9.78 1.75
C GLY A 19 16.51 8.68 1.95
N LEU A 20 15.22 8.99 1.80
CA LEU A 20 14.14 8.04 2.01
C LEU A 20 13.84 7.25 0.74
N SER A 21 13.67 5.94 0.91
CA SER A 21 13.11 5.06 -0.13
C SER A 21 11.62 4.81 0.11
N PHE A 22 10.87 4.58 -0.97
CA PHE A 22 9.45 4.22 -0.94
C PHE A 22 9.25 2.82 -1.51
N GLU A 23 8.16 2.18 -1.10
CA GLU A 23 7.73 0.87 -1.57
C GLU A 23 6.68 1.00 -2.69
N HIS A 24 5.63 1.81 -2.47
CA HIS A 24 4.52 1.97 -3.42
C HIS A 24 4.04 3.42 -3.47
N ILE A 25 3.55 3.85 -4.64
CA ILE A 25 2.95 5.17 -4.84
C ILE A 25 1.64 5.06 -5.64
N PRO A 26 0.51 4.76 -4.98
CA PRO A 26 -0.80 4.92 -5.59
C PRO A 26 -1.08 6.41 -5.86
N SER A 27 -1.68 6.69 -7.00
CA SER A 27 -2.17 8.03 -7.34
C SER A 27 -3.64 7.94 -7.74
N GLY A 28 -4.46 8.80 -7.16
CA GLY A 28 -5.83 9.04 -7.59
C GLY A 28 -5.91 10.19 -8.59
N ILE A 29 -7.10 10.79 -8.68
CA ILE A 29 -7.36 11.92 -9.58
C ILE A 29 -6.68 13.17 -9.02
N ASP A 30 -6.80 13.41 -7.72
CA ASP A 30 -6.33 14.60 -7.02
C ASP A 30 -5.43 14.30 -5.82
N ASP A 31 -5.32 13.04 -5.38
CA ASP A 31 -4.46 12.58 -4.29
C ASP A 31 -3.27 11.72 -4.77
N MET A 32 -2.21 11.69 -3.96
CA MET A 32 -1.10 10.75 -4.09
C MET A 32 -0.78 10.20 -2.70
N THR A 33 -0.65 8.89 -2.60
CA THR A 33 -0.19 8.19 -1.41
C THR A 33 1.24 7.73 -1.62
N VAL A 34 2.11 7.90 -0.63
CA VAL A 34 3.44 7.32 -0.64
C VAL A 34 3.56 6.36 0.53
N ILE A 35 3.96 5.13 0.25
CA ILE A 35 4.17 4.09 1.26
C ILE A 35 5.65 3.86 1.41
N LEU A 36 6.11 3.91 2.66
CA LEU A 36 7.50 3.82 3.04
C LEU A 36 7.63 2.97 4.31
N ARG A 37 8.82 2.43 4.56
CA ARG A 37 9.07 1.69 5.81
C ARG A 37 9.09 2.66 6.98
N GLN A 38 8.23 2.42 7.98
CA GLN A 38 8.10 3.23 9.19
C GLN A 38 9.45 3.45 9.90
N SER A 39 10.36 2.46 9.87
CA SER A 39 11.69 2.57 10.49
C SER A 39 12.62 3.60 9.85
N GLN A 40 12.29 4.15 8.67
CA GLN A 40 13.07 5.21 8.02
C GLN A 40 12.69 6.61 8.51
N ILE A 41 11.56 6.77 9.20
CA ILE A 41 11.02 8.07 9.62
C ILE A 41 10.82 8.10 11.13
N ASP A 42 11.24 9.20 11.75
CA ASP A 42 10.86 9.55 13.11
C ASP A 42 9.89 10.74 13.11
N GLU A 43 9.32 11.08 14.27
CA GLU A 43 8.36 12.18 14.41
C GLU A 43 8.91 13.56 13.96
N THR A 44 10.23 13.74 13.99
CA THR A 44 10.84 15.02 13.57
C THR A 44 10.85 15.09 12.06
N LEU A 45 11.37 14.05 11.42
CA LEU A 45 11.45 13.95 9.97
C LEU A 45 10.06 13.97 9.32
N GLU A 46 9.08 13.30 9.94
CA GLU A 46 7.69 13.31 9.50
C GLU A 46 7.12 14.73 9.42
N LYS A 47 7.33 15.54 10.47
CA LYS A 47 6.85 16.92 10.53
C LYS A 47 7.53 17.81 9.49
N GLU A 48 8.83 17.63 9.29
CA GLU A 48 9.58 18.38 8.28
C GLU A 48 9.10 18.08 6.86
N ILE A 49 8.94 16.79 6.52
CA ILE A 49 8.45 16.37 5.20
C ILE A 49 7.03 16.90 4.97
N THR A 50 6.15 16.74 5.96
CA THR A 50 4.76 17.23 5.88
C THR A 50 4.72 18.73 5.66
N ALA A 51 5.55 19.50 6.38
CA ALA A 51 5.65 20.95 6.21
C ALA A 51 6.11 21.31 4.78
N ARG A 52 7.15 20.66 4.27
CA ARG A 52 7.65 20.90 2.91
C ARG A 52 6.61 20.57 1.83
N LEU A 53 5.87 19.48 1.99
CA LEU A 53 4.80 19.12 1.05
C LEU A 53 3.70 20.21 0.99
N ILE A 54 3.34 20.79 2.13
CA ILE A 54 2.35 21.88 2.20
C ILE A 54 2.94 23.18 1.65
N GLU A 55 4.14 23.56 2.09
CA GLU A 55 4.74 24.87 1.78
C GLU A 55 5.26 24.96 0.33
N GLU A 56 5.95 23.92 -0.15
CA GLU A 56 6.59 23.93 -1.47
C GLU A 56 5.67 23.45 -2.60
N LEU A 57 4.77 22.51 -2.30
CA LEU A 57 3.87 21.92 -3.30
C LEU A 57 2.44 22.41 -3.18
N HIS A 58 2.12 23.23 -2.17
CA HIS A 58 0.77 23.72 -1.91
C HIS A 58 -0.25 22.58 -1.81
N ALA A 59 0.15 21.46 -1.18
CA ALA A 59 -0.78 20.38 -0.88
C ALA A 59 -1.88 20.91 0.06
N ASP A 60 -3.14 20.66 -0.29
CA ASP A 60 -4.28 21.11 0.51
C ASP A 60 -4.27 20.44 1.90
N GLU A 61 -3.99 19.14 1.94
CA GLU A 61 -3.86 18.34 3.14
C GLU A 61 -2.78 17.28 2.97
N VAL A 62 -2.12 16.91 4.08
CA VAL A 62 -1.17 15.80 4.15
C VAL A 62 -1.52 15.00 5.40
N HIS A 63 -1.83 13.71 5.20
CA HIS A 63 -2.17 12.77 6.27
C HIS A 63 -1.09 11.70 6.36
N VAL A 64 -0.68 11.37 7.58
CA VAL A 64 0.26 10.27 7.85
C VAL A 64 -0.48 9.21 8.63
N GLU A 65 -0.42 7.97 8.14
CA GLU A 65 -0.93 6.81 8.84
C GLU A 65 0.21 5.83 9.13
N HIS A 66 0.28 5.40 10.39
CA HIS A 66 1.24 4.41 10.87
C HIS A 66 0.63 3.01 10.92
N ASP A 67 1.49 2.03 11.18
CA ASP A 67 1.11 0.66 11.53
C ASP A 67 0.31 -0.02 10.39
N LEU A 68 0.83 0.11 9.17
CA LEU A 68 0.35 -0.58 7.97
C LEU A 68 1.24 -1.79 7.67
N ALA A 69 0.64 -2.98 7.62
CA ALA A 69 1.29 -4.20 7.15
C ALA A 69 0.94 -4.46 5.68
N LEU A 70 1.96 -4.78 4.88
CA LEU A 70 1.80 -5.14 3.46
C LEU A 70 1.95 -6.65 3.29
N ILE A 71 0.89 -7.32 2.85
CA ILE A 71 0.87 -8.76 2.60
C ILE A 71 0.97 -8.99 1.10
N MET A 72 2.04 -9.66 0.67
CA MET A 72 2.28 -9.99 -0.73
C MET A 72 1.87 -11.42 -1.03
N MET A 73 0.91 -11.59 -1.93
CA MET A 73 0.60 -12.87 -2.55
C MET A 73 1.35 -12.98 -3.88
N VAL A 74 2.01 -14.13 -4.10
CA VAL A 74 2.80 -14.40 -5.31
C VAL A 74 2.45 -15.78 -5.85
N GLY A 75 2.27 -15.89 -7.16
CA GLY A 75 2.04 -17.17 -7.83
C GLY A 75 1.97 -17.03 -9.35
N GLU A 76 2.71 -17.88 -10.07
CA GLU A 76 2.68 -17.89 -11.54
C GLU A 76 1.28 -18.18 -12.10
N GLY A 77 0.50 -19.02 -11.39
CA GLY A 77 -0.87 -19.38 -11.74
C GLY A 77 -1.90 -18.26 -11.55
N MET A 78 -1.50 -17.09 -11.04
CA MET A 78 -2.37 -15.91 -10.89
C MET A 78 -2.56 -15.17 -12.22
N ARG A 79 -1.56 -15.23 -13.11
CA ARG A 79 -1.57 -14.51 -14.39
C ARG A 79 -2.76 -14.95 -15.25
N GLN A 80 -3.54 -13.98 -15.74
CA GLN A 80 -4.77 -14.22 -16.51
C GLN A 80 -5.83 -15.09 -15.80
N LYS A 81 -5.67 -15.35 -14.49
CA LYS A 81 -6.63 -16.14 -13.72
C LYS A 81 -7.68 -15.22 -13.12
N VAL A 82 -8.83 -15.18 -13.78
CA VAL A 82 -10.02 -14.48 -13.27
C VAL A 82 -10.44 -15.05 -11.91
N GLY A 83 -10.73 -14.16 -10.96
CA GLY A 83 -11.27 -14.51 -9.64
C GLY A 83 -10.26 -14.59 -8.51
N THR A 84 -8.95 -14.52 -8.78
CA THR A 84 -7.92 -14.57 -7.72
C THR A 84 -8.10 -13.44 -6.69
N ASN A 85 -8.29 -12.20 -7.16
CA ASN A 85 -8.56 -11.07 -6.27
C ASN A 85 -9.87 -11.24 -5.49
N ALA A 86 -10.94 -11.67 -6.17
CA ALA A 86 -12.23 -11.90 -5.53
C ALA A 86 -12.14 -12.92 -4.39
N ARG A 87 -11.40 -14.02 -4.59
CA ARG A 87 -11.15 -15.03 -3.55
C ARG A 87 -10.36 -14.47 -2.38
N ALA A 88 -9.25 -13.78 -2.65
CA ALA A 88 -8.42 -13.18 -1.61
C ALA A 88 -9.17 -12.13 -0.79
N SER A 89 -9.86 -11.18 -1.45
CA SER A 89 -10.66 -10.17 -0.75
C SER A 89 -11.84 -10.78 0.02
N MET A 90 -12.47 -11.85 -0.50
CA MET A 90 -13.52 -12.58 0.22
C MET A 90 -12.98 -13.27 1.47
N ALA A 91 -11.79 -13.87 1.42
CA ALA A 91 -11.15 -14.49 2.58
C ALA A 91 -10.88 -13.45 3.69
N LEU A 92 -10.34 -12.29 3.34
CA LEU A 92 -10.13 -11.18 4.27
C LEU A 92 -11.46 -10.65 4.86
N ALA A 93 -12.48 -10.49 4.01
CA ALA A 93 -13.81 -10.05 4.46
C ALA A 93 -14.44 -11.06 5.44
N ASN A 94 -14.39 -12.36 5.15
CA ASN A 94 -14.90 -13.42 6.05
C ASN A 94 -14.14 -13.44 7.40
N ALA A 95 -12.86 -13.09 7.39
CA ALA A 95 -12.05 -12.93 8.60
C ALA A 95 -12.30 -11.60 9.34
N HIS A 96 -13.22 -10.75 8.85
CA HIS A 96 -13.54 -9.43 9.39
C HIS A 96 -12.31 -8.50 9.42
N ILE A 97 -11.56 -8.49 8.31
CA ILE A 97 -10.35 -7.68 8.15
C ILE A 97 -10.60 -6.62 7.09
N ASN A 98 -10.39 -5.35 7.45
CA ASN A 98 -10.44 -4.25 6.52
C ASN A 98 -9.23 -4.28 5.58
N ILE A 99 -9.45 -3.89 4.33
CA ILE A 99 -8.38 -3.73 3.34
C ILE A 99 -8.13 -2.24 3.20
N GLU A 100 -6.99 -1.76 3.69
CA GLU A 100 -6.58 -0.36 3.60
C GLU A 100 -6.06 -0.02 2.19
N MET A 101 -5.46 -1.01 1.53
CA MET A 101 -4.88 -0.83 0.19
C MET A 101 -4.93 -2.13 -0.61
N ILE A 102 -5.17 -2.02 -1.92
CA ILE A 102 -4.94 -3.08 -2.89
C ILE A 102 -3.99 -2.57 -3.96
N ASN A 103 -2.96 -3.35 -4.30
CA ASN A 103 -2.11 -3.07 -5.43
C ASN A 103 -1.82 -4.34 -6.23
N GLN A 104 -1.95 -4.26 -7.55
CA GLN A 104 -1.55 -5.31 -8.46
C GLN A 104 -0.78 -4.69 -9.63
N GLY A 105 0.48 -5.10 -9.79
CA GLY A 105 1.29 -4.69 -10.92
C GLY A 105 0.88 -5.38 -12.23
N SER A 106 1.44 -4.89 -13.33
CA SER A 106 1.16 -5.38 -14.69
C SER A 106 1.64 -6.80 -14.99
N SER A 107 2.50 -7.40 -14.14
CA SER A 107 2.91 -8.79 -14.30
C SER A 107 1.79 -9.78 -13.99
N GLU A 108 0.81 -9.35 -13.18
CA GLU A 108 -0.28 -10.17 -12.64
C GLU A 108 0.13 -11.44 -11.86
N THR A 109 1.43 -11.64 -11.66
CA THR A 109 1.99 -12.78 -10.91
C THR A 109 2.00 -12.54 -9.41
N SER A 110 1.61 -11.34 -9.00
CA SER A 110 1.70 -10.91 -7.62
C SER A 110 0.67 -9.83 -7.32
N MET A 111 0.09 -9.86 -6.14
CA MET A 111 -0.81 -8.83 -5.64
C MET A 111 -0.54 -8.54 -4.17
N MET A 112 -0.80 -7.32 -3.77
CA MET A 112 -0.54 -6.82 -2.44
C MET A 112 -1.84 -6.34 -1.79
N PHE A 113 -1.99 -6.68 -0.51
CA PHE A 113 -3.02 -6.16 0.39
C PHE A 113 -2.35 -5.41 1.54
N GLY A 114 -2.72 -4.14 1.72
CA GLY A 114 -2.41 -3.38 2.92
C GLY A 114 -3.50 -3.58 3.96
N VAL A 115 -3.11 -3.94 5.18
CA VAL A 115 -3.99 -4.09 6.34
C VAL A 115 -3.35 -3.40 7.55
N LYS A 116 -4.12 -3.07 8.59
CA LYS A 116 -3.52 -2.60 9.85
C LYS A 116 -2.63 -3.69 10.46
N GLU A 117 -1.46 -3.31 10.98
CA GLU A 117 -0.47 -4.21 11.58
C GLU A 117 -1.09 -5.11 12.66
N ALA A 118 -1.99 -4.55 13.48
CA ALA A 118 -2.69 -5.27 14.54
C ALA A 118 -3.48 -6.52 14.08
N VAL A 119 -3.76 -6.67 12.78
CA VAL A 119 -4.48 -7.82 12.21
C VAL A 119 -3.67 -8.60 11.18
N GLU A 120 -2.37 -8.33 11.04
CA GLU A 120 -1.52 -8.92 9.99
C GLU A 120 -1.49 -10.46 10.05
N ASP A 121 -1.31 -11.04 11.24
CA ASP A 121 -1.23 -12.49 11.42
C ASP A 121 -2.52 -13.18 10.99
N ARG A 122 -3.66 -12.59 11.36
CA ARG A 122 -4.99 -13.11 10.98
C ARG A 122 -5.22 -12.99 9.48
N ALA A 123 -4.75 -11.91 8.86
CA ALA A 123 -4.87 -11.70 7.42
C ALA A 123 -4.04 -12.73 6.64
N VAL A 124 -2.80 -12.97 7.06
CA VAL A 124 -1.93 -14.01 6.49
C VAL A 124 -2.57 -15.38 6.66
N GLN A 125 -3.09 -15.71 7.85
CA GLN A 125 -3.76 -16.98 8.09
C GLN A 125 -5.00 -17.17 7.20
N ALA A 126 -5.87 -16.16 7.09
CA ALA A 126 -7.08 -16.22 6.27
C ALA A 126 -6.76 -16.45 4.79
N LEU A 127 -5.75 -15.74 4.26
CA LEU A 127 -5.28 -15.94 2.89
C LEU A 127 -4.65 -17.33 2.72
N TYR A 128 -3.87 -17.80 3.69
CA TYR A 128 -3.27 -19.13 3.64
C TYR A 128 -4.35 -20.22 3.60
N GLU A 129 -5.37 -20.12 4.45
CA GLU A 129 -6.48 -21.07 4.49
C GLU A 129 -7.23 -21.13 3.15
N GLU A 130 -7.54 -19.99 2.52
CA GLU A 130 -8.23 -19.95 1.23
C GLU A 130 -7.43 -20.60 0.08
N PHE A 131 -6.11 -20.43 0.06
CA PHE A 131 -5.28 -20.86 -1.07
C PHE A 131 -4.55 -22.19 -0.87
N PHE A 132 -4.32 -22.61 0.37
CA PHE A 132 -3.52 -23.79 0.70
C PHE A 132 -4.20 -24.79 1.63
N SER A 133 -5.26 -24.42 2.35
CA SER A 133 -6.01 -25.44 3.09
C SER A 133 -6.80 -26.31 2.12
N THR A 134 -6.62 -27.61 2.22
CA THR A 134 -7.37 -28.59 1.44
C THR A 134 -8.83 -28.50 1.85
N ALA A 135 -9.67 -27.91 1.00
CA ALA A 135 -11.08 -28.28 1.00
C ALA A 135 -11.15 -29.80 0.83
N LYS A 136 -11.70 -30.47 1.85
CA LYS A 136 -12.13 -31.86 1.79
C LYS A 136 -12.92 -32.05 0.48
N VAL A 137 -12.42 -32.96 -0.36
CA VAL A 137 -13.22 -33.60 -1.41
C VAL A 137 -14.42 -34.28 -0.78
#